data_AF-A0A7V9AFT7-F1
#
_entry.id   AF-A0A7V9AFT7-F1
#
_cell.length_a   1.000
_cell.length_b   1.000
_cell.length_c   1.000
_cell.angle_alpha   90.00
_cell.angle_beta   90.00
_cell.angle_gamma   90.00
#
_symmetry.space_group_name_H-M   'P 1'
#
loop_
_entity.id
_entity.type
_entity.pdbx_description
1 polymer ?
#
loop_
_entity_poly.entity_id
_entity_poly.type
_entity_poly.pdbx_seq_one_letter_code
_entity_poly.pdbx_strand_id
1 'polypeptide(L)'
;VLTVIAMVNGKKALLVVDTGWGADGITLDSGFAGALRLPTEALKEGGRSASGVEFKGMTKGVAAQVLVGNVEMKQVPLFFGSFKSLQNEKIRRSVGADGFLGAGFLRTCSAVVDLHNLRVYLRPPGTGHRAVIGPALQAAGLSEVSFTQTPGHDCLVEIEINDAAGYMFIDTGATLAGVDERFIPKMKAAAMNTRTGSIDAAGVISRTKLTRVRSFKIGGVNVRAHDLRVGKFGFYPSSGGKVIGLLGMDILGPNGTIIDFSRHKLYFYKAG
;
A
#
# COMPACT_ATOMS: atom_id res chain seq x y z
N VAL A 1 -0.46 0.98 -11.01
CA VAL A 1 0.03 1.53 -9.72
C VAL A 1 0.17 3.03 -9.85
N LEU A 2 -0.11 3.79 -8.79
CA LEU A 2 0.08 5.25 -8.76
C LEU A 2 1.55 5.57 -8.48
N THR A 3 2.12 6.53 -9.20
CA THR A 3 3.50 6.97 -8.98
C THR A 3 3.57 8.49 -8.82
N VAL A 4 4.58 8.95 -8.10
CA VAL A 4 4.89 10.37 -7.89
C VAL A 4 6.39 10.60 -8.06
N ILE A 5 6.76 11.81 -8.50
CA ILE A 5 8.15 12.24 -8.56
C ILE A 5 8.48 12.98 -7.26
N ALA A 6 9.59 12.60 -6.64
CA ALA A 6 10.20 13.31 -5.52
C ALA A 6 11.59 13.83 -5.89
N MET A 7 11.96 15.00 -5.39
CA MET A 7 13.34 15.48 -5.39
C MET A 7 13.91 15.28 -3.98
N VAL A 8 14.81 14.32 -3.83
CA VAL A 8 15.49 13.98 -2.56
C VAL A 8 16.89 14.57 -2.60
N ASN A 9 17.17 15.59 -1.77
CA ASN A 9 18.41 16.37 -1.82
C ASN A 9 18.82 16.77 -3.25
N GLY A 10 17.85 17.21 -4.06
CA GLY A 10 18.08 17.60 -5.46
C GLY A 10 18.22 16.44 -6.46
N LYS A 11 18.11 15.18 -6.03
CA LYS A 11 18.06 14.01 -6.93
C LYS A 11 16.63 13.57 -7.17
N LYS A 12 16.27 13.39 -8.44
CA LYS A 12 14.95 12.92 -8.84
C LYS A 12 14.80 11.42 -8.52
N ALA A 13 13.69 11.05 -7.88
CA ALA A 13 13.27 9.69 -7.65
C ALA A 13 11.81 9.51 -8.11
N LEU A 14 11.52 8.47 -8.89
CA LEU A 14 10.16 8.03 -9.17
C LEU A 14 9.71 7.03 -8.10
N LEU A 15 8.65 7.34 -7.37
CA LEU A 15 8.18 6.55 -6.24
C LEU A 15 6.81 5.96 -6.53
N VAL A 16 6.63 4.67 -6.21
CA VAL A 16 5.29 4.06 -6.13
C VAL A 16 4.62 4.54 -4.84
N VAL A 17 3.37 5.00 -4.93
CA VAL A 17 2.56 5.27 -3.74
C VAL A 17 2.05 3.94 -3.22
N ASP A 18 2.55 3.52 -2.05
CA ASP A 18 2.32 2.18 -1.51
C ASP A 18 1.85 2.25 -0.06
N THR A 19 0.53 2.18 0.14
CA THR A 19 -0.08 2.17 1.47
C THR A 19 0.10 0.84 2.21
N GLY A 20 0.52 -0.23 1.53
CA GLY A 20 0.94 -1.50 2.12
C GLY A 20 2.38 -1.47 2.63
N TRP A 21 3.14 -0.41 2.32
CA TRP A 21 4.53 -0.25 2.75
C TRP A 21 4.64 0.51 4.08
N GLY A 22 4.93 -0.20 5.17
CA GLY A 22 4.89 0.30 6.55
C GLY A 22 6.05 1.20 7.02
N ALA A 23 6.95 1.67 6.16
CA ALA A 23 8.08 2.50 6.59
C ALA A 23 7.65 3.91 7.05
N ASP A 24 8.30 4.44 8.09
CA ASP A 24 8.07 5.79 8.66
C ASP A 24 8.38 6.94 7.68
N GLY A 25 9.05 6.65 6.56
CA GLY A 25 9.53 7.64 5.60
C GLY A 25 9.51 7.10 4.16
N ILE A 26 10.45 7.55 3.34
CA ILE A 26 10.58 7.12 1.95
C ILE A 26 11.53 5.93 1.88
N THR A 27 11.16 4.91 1.13
CA THR A 27 12.03 3.76 0.88
C THR A 27 12.55 3.80 -0.53
N LEU A 28 13.85 3.59 -0.73
CA LEU A 28 14.54 3.67 -2.01
C LEU A 28 15.38 2.40 -2.23
N ASP A 29 15.55 2.01 -3.48
CA ASP A 29 16.49 0.94 -3.81
C ASP A 29 17.92 1.33 -3.38
N SER A 30 18.69 0.35 -2.93
CA SER A 30 20.07 0.50 -2.47
C SER A 30 21.00 1.25 -3.44
N GLY A 31 20.77 1.14 -4.76
CA GLY A 31 21.53 1.89 -5.75
C GLY A 31 21.38 3.41 -5.61
N PHE A 32 20.25 3.88 -5.05
CA PHE A 32 19.97 5.31 -4.87
C PHE A 32 20.74 5.93 -3.69
N ALA A 33 21.08 5.15 -2.66
CA ALA A 33 21.85 5.63 -1.51
C ALA A 33 23.22 6.19 -1.94
N GLY A 34 23.92 5.47 -2.81
CA GLY A 34 25.21 5.90 -3.35
C GLY A 34 25.10 7.20 -4.16
N ALA A 35 23.99 7.41 -4.87
CA ALA A 35 23.74 8.63 -5.64
C ALA A 35 23.51 9.86 -4.75
N LEU A 36 23.00 9.66 -3.54
CA LEU A 36 22.75 10.70 -2.54
C LEU A 36 23.97 11.03 -1.68
N ARG A 37 24.98 10.15 -1.64
CA ARG A 37 26.18 10.29 -0.77
C ARG A 37 25.84 10.57 0.69
N LEU A 38 24.76 9.97 1.19
CA LEU A 38 24.31 10.15 2.56
C LEU A 38 24.98 9.16 3.51
N PRO A 39 25.31 9.56 4.75
CA PRO A 39 25.61 8.60 5.80
C PRO A 39 24.36 7.76 6.09
N THR A 40 24.57 6.46 6.26
CA THR A 40 23.49 5.52 6.59
C THR A 40 23.90 4.58 7.71
N GLU A 41 22.93 4.21 8.54
CA GLU A 41 23.10 3.26 9.62
C GLU A 41 22.38 1.95 9.29
N ALA A 42 22.97 0.81 9.66
CA ALA A 42 22.32 -0.48 9.49
C ALA A 42 21.10 -0.61 10.40
N LEU A 43 20.00 -1.14 9.86
CA LEU A 43 18.83 -1.47 10.66
C LEU A 43 19.01 -2.83 11.32
N LYS A 44 18.64 -2.91 12.61
CA LYS A 44 18.67 -4.18 13.36
C LYS A 44 17.68 -5.20 12.82
N GLU A 45 16.50 -4.72 12.40
CA GLU A 45 15.45 -5.52 11.81
C GLU A 45 14.94 -4.82 10.55
N GLY A 46 14.73 -5.60 9.49
CA GLY A 46 14.13 -5.13 8.26
C GLY A 46 12.62 -5.35 8.24
N GLY A 47 11.96 -4.74 7.26
CA GLY A 47 10.56 -5.06 6.96
C GLY A 47 10.40 -6.48 6.44
N ARG A 48 9.16 -6.95 6.31
CA ARG A 48 8.82 -8.22 5.65
C ARG A 48 7.91 -7.97 4.46
N SER A 49 8.11 -8.73 3.40
CA SER A 49 7.20 -8.78 2.25
C SER A 49 5.89 -9.50 2.59
N ALA A 50 4.90 -9.42 1.69
CA ALA A 50 3.61 -10.11 1.84
C ALA A 50 3.75 -11.64 2.02
N SER A 51 4.75 -12.27 1.41
CA SER A 51 5.04 -13.71 1.61
C SER A 51 5.72 -14.02 2.95
N GLY A 52 6.14 -13.00 3.70
CA GLY A 52 6.85 -13.13 4.96
C GLY A 52 8.37 -13.14 4.84
N VAL A 53 8.93 -12.98 3.63
CA VAL A 53 10.38 -12.86 3.45
C VAL A 53 10.87 -11.55 4.04
N GLU A 54 11.85 -11.64 4.92
CA GLU A 54 12.53 -10.52 5.56
C GLU A 54 13.50 -9.82 4.60
N PHE A 55 13.47 -8.49 4.59
CA PHE A 55 14.43 -7.66 3.87
C PHE A 55 15.70 -7.48 4.73
N LYS A 56 16.76 -8.22 4.38
CA LYS A 56 18.04 -8.15 5.09
C LYS A 56 18.91 -6.99 4.59
N GLY A 57 19.79 -6.50 5.46
CA GLY A 57 20.80 -5.50 5.10
C GLY A 57 20.22 -4.13 4.75
N MET A 58 19.01 -3.82 5.24
CA MET A 58 18.44 -2.49 5.09
C MET A 58 19.24 -1.47 5.90
N THR A 59 19.35 -0.27 5.36
CA THR A 59 19.97 0.86 6.06
C THR A 59 18.99 2.04 6.14
N LYS A 60 19.24 2.93 7.08
CA LYS A 60 18.46 4.15 7.28
C LYS A 60 19.38 5.36 7.20
N GLY A 61 18.90 6.40 6.54
CA GLY A 61 19.52 7.73 6.53
C GLY A 61 18.47 8.82 6.71
N VAL A 62 18.90 10.07 6.58
CA VAL A 62 18.00 11.22 6.66
C VAL A 62 18.29 12.14 5.48
N ALA A 63 17.25 12.46 4.70
CA ALA A 63 17.32 13.51 3.69
C ALA A 63 17.25 14.87 4.37
N ALA A 64 18.16 15.78 4.00
CA ALA A 64 18.08 17.16 4.43
C ALA A 64 16.78 17.81 3.90
N GLN A 65 16.42 17.48 2.65
CA GLN A 65 15.25 18.01 1.96
C GLN A 65 14.61 16.97 1.05
N VAL A 66 13.29 16.93 1.03
CA VAL A 66 12.49 16.22 0.04
C VAL A 66 11.40 17.16 -0.48
N LEU A 67 11.28 17.29 -1.79
CA LEU A 67 10.20 18.02 -2.46
C LEU A 67 9.33 17.01 -3.22
N VAL A 68 8.03 16.99 -2.95
CA VAL A 68 7.04 16.22 -3.72
C VAL A 68 5.95 17.18 -4.19
N GLY A 69 5.84 17.38 -5.50
CA GLY A 69 5.01 18.46 -6.05
C GLY A 69 5.50 19.82 -5.56
N ASN A 70 4.63 20.56 -4.87
CA ASN A 70 4.94 21.85 -4.25
C ASN A 70 5.17 21.77 -2.73
N VAL A 71 5.24 20.56 -2.16
CA VAL A 71 5.42 20.35 -0.72
C VAL A 71 6.86 19.99 -0.42
N GLU A 72 7.55 20.90 0.27
CA GLU A 72 8.91 20.68 0.78
C GLU A 72 8.86 20.17 2.22
N MET A 73 9.67 19.15 2.51
CA MET A 73 9.89 18.57 3.82
C MET A 73 11.37 18.54 4.13
N LYS A 74 11.71 18.73 5.41
CA LYS A 74 13.08 18.68 5.91
C LYS A 74 13.26 17.50 6.85
N GLN A 75 14.48 16.97 6.93
CA GLN A 75 14.83 15.88 7.85
C GLN A 75 13.95 14.64 7.64
N VAL A 76 13.75 14.23 6.39
CA VAL A 76 12.88 13.11 6.05
C VAL A 76 13.64 11.79 6.22
N PRO A 77 13.13 10.83 7.02
CA PRO A 77 13.72 9.50 7.11
C PRO A 77 13.74 8.82 5.74
N LEU A 78 14.90 8.29 5.36
CA LEU A 78 15.08 7.46 4.18
C LEU A 78 15.45 6.04 4.60
N PHE A 79 14.89 5.06 3.91
CA PHE A 79 15.21 3.65 4.08
C PHE A 79 15.76 3.13 2.76
N PHE A 80 16.83 2.34 2.83
CA PHE A 80 17.48 1.77 1.65
C PHE A 80 17.51 0.25 1.76
N GLY A 81 17.23 -0.42 0.65
CA GLY A 81 17.23 -1.88 0.57
C GLY A 81 17.24 -2.38 -0.85
N SER A 82 17.45 -3.69 -1.03
CA SER A 82 17.39 -4.32 -2.35
C SER A 82 16.00 -4.93 -2.55
N PHE A 83 15.23 -4.37 -3.49
CA PHE A 83 13.86 -4.79 -3.76
C PHE A 83 13.79 -5.47 -5.12
N LYS A 84 13.74 -6.80 -5.12
CA LYS A 84 13.79 -7.60 -6.36
C LYS A 84 12.64 -7.29 -7.32
N SER A 85 11.49 -6.83 -6.81
CA SER A 85 10.38 -6.37 -7.64
C SER A 85 10.76 -5.15 -8.51
N LEU A 86 11.44 -4.16 -7.94
CA LEU A 86 11.91 -2.96 -8.65
C LEU A 86 13.04 -3.29 -9.63
N GLN A 87 13.85 -4.30 -9.30
CA GLN A 87 14.96 -4.79 -10.13
C GLN A 87 14.51 -5.75 -11.24
N ASN A 88 13.29 -6.28 -11.16
CA ASN A 88 12.77 -7.19 -12.19
C ASN A 88 12.62 -6.44 -13.52
N GLU A 89 13.24 -6.95 -14.58
CA GLU A 89 13.32 -6.24 -15.86
C GLU A 89 11.94 -5.90 -16.46
N LYS A 90 10.95 -6.79 -16.33
CA LYS A 90 9.60 -6.53 -16.84
C LYS A 90 8.91 -5.41 -16.06
N ILE A 91 9.04 -5.40 -14.74
CA ILE A 91 8.48 -4.34 -13.87
C ILE A 91 9.24 -3.03 -14.06
N ARG A 92 10.57 -3.08 -14.18
CA ARG A 92 11.40 -1.91 -14.43
C ARG A 92 11.05 -1.25 -15.76
N ARG A 93 10.76 -2.04 -16.80
CA ARG A 93 10.31 -1.51 -18.11
C ARG A 93 8.92 -0.88 -18.06
N SER A 94 8.04 -1.31 -17.16
CA SER A 94 6.66 -0.80 -17.08
C SER A 94 6.47 0.35 -16.10
N VAL A 95 7.14 0.31 -14.94
CA VAL A 95 7.02 1.32 -13.88
C VAL A 95 8.30 2.14 -13.74
N GLY A 96 9.46 1.49 -13.74
CA GLY A 96 10.76 2.18 -13.63
C GLY A 96 10.96 2.96 -12.32
N ALA A 97 10.31 2.54 -11.24
CA ALA A 97 10.39 3.23 -9.96
C ALA A 97 11.71 2.97 -9.23
N ASP A 98 12.17 4.00 -8.51
CA ASP A 98 13.36 4.00 -7.67
C ASP A 98 13.04 3.59 -6.22
N GLY A 99 11.75 3.50 -5.86
CA GLY A 99 11.34 3.22 -4.49
C GLY A 99 9.84 3.34 -4.22
N PHE A 100 9.51 3.45 -2.94
CA PHE A 100 8.16 3.50 -2.40
C PHE A 100 7.96 4.72 -1.50
N LEU A 101 6.80 5.35 -1.66
CA LEU A 101 6.26 6.36 -0.75
C LEU A 101 5.24 5.66 0.15
N GLY A 102 5.69 5.30 1.35
CA GLY A 102 4.97 4.42 2.28
C GLY A 102 3.93 5.09 3.16
N ALA A 103 3.16 4.28 3.88
CA ALA A 103 2.08 4.71 4.77
C ALA A 103 2.54 5.62 5.92
N GLY A 104 3.78 5.47 6.41
CA GLY A 104 4.33 6.36 7.44
C GLY A 104 4.58 7.78 6.93
N PHE A 105 5.14 7.91 5.73
CA PHE A 105 5.30 9.20 5.07
C PHE A 105 3.94 9.86 4.77
N LEU A 106 3.01 9.08 4.21
CA LEU A 106 1.65 9.53 3.91
C LEU A 106 0.92 10.04 5.16
N ARG A 107 1.04 9.31 6.29
CA ARG A 107 0.50 9.76 7.58
C ARG A 107 1.14 11.06 8.05
N THR A 108 2.47 11.15 7.99
CA THR A 108 3.22 12.34 8.44
C THR A 108 2.79 13.59 7.69
N CYS A 109 2.49 13.44 6.40
CA CYS A 109 2.00 14.52 5.54
C CYS A 109 0.47 14.67 5.55
N SER A 110 -0.25 13.92 6.40
CA SER A 110 -1.73 13.89 6.43
C SER A 110 -2.32 13.77 5.02
N ALA A 111 -1.75 12.87 4.21
CA ALA A 111 -1.97 12.81 2.79
C ALA A 111 -3.43 12.42 2.44
N VAL A 112 -3.89 12.92 1.30
CA VAL A 112 -5.10 12.42 0.63
C VAL A 112 -4.64 11.75 -0.67
N VAL A 113 -4.89 10.45 -0.78
CA VAL A 113 -4.60 9.66 -2.00
C VAL A 113 -5.91 9.48 -2.75
N ASP A 114 -6.03 10.12 -3.90
CA ASP A 114 -7.20 10.07 -4.78
C ASP A 114 -6.91 9.14 -5.96
N LEU A 115 -7.39 7.90 -5.88
CA LEU A 115 -7.13 6.89 -6.90
C LEU A 115 -8.04 7.05 -8.13
N HIS A 116 -9.14 7.80 -8.02
CA HIS A 116 -10.00 8.10 -9.14
C HIS A 116 -9.31 9.08 -10.10
N ASN A 117 -8.69 10.12 -9.56
CA ASN A 117 -7.98 11.14 -10.34
C ASN A 117 -6.47 10.90 -10.44
N LEU A 118 -5.96 9.82 -9.85
CA LEU A 118 -4.53 9.48 -9.79
C LEU A 118 -3.68 10.63 -9.21
N ARG A 119 -4.12 11.18 -8.08
CA ARG A 119 -3.48 12.32 -7.41
C ARG A 119 -3.11 11.99 -5.96
N VAL A 120 -2.04 12.61 -5.49
CA VAL A 120 -1.69 12.67 -4.08
C VAL A 120 -1.63 14.12 -3.66
N TYR A 121 -2.39 14.47 -2.63
CA TYR A 121 -2.33 15.77 -1.98
C TYR A 121 -1.58 15.61 -0.66
N LEU A 122 -0.55 16.42 -0.47
CA LEU A 122 0.28 16.39 0.73
C LEU A 122 0.07 17.69 1.50
N ARG A 123 0.04 17.57 2.83
CA ARG A 123 0.16 18.71 3.72
C ARG A 123 1.60 18.76 4.24
N PRO A 124 2.29 19.90 4.19
CA PRO A 124 3.60 20.02 4.82
C PRO A 124 3.48 19.70 6.33
N PRO A 125 4.32 18.82 6.89
CA PRO A 125 4.25 18.45 8.30
C PRO A 125 4.34 19.67 9.21
N GLY A 126 3.53 19.70 10.27
CA GLY A 126 3.53 20.79 11.26
C GLY A 126 2.92 22.12 10.79
N THR A 127 2.58 22.29 9.51
CA THR A 127 1.99 23.52 8.98
C THR A 127 0.77 23.23 8.09
N GLY A 128 0.04 24.28 7.69
CA GLY A 128 -1.14 24.18 6.84
C GLY A 128 -2.40 23.63 7.51
N HIS A 129 -3.54 23.78 6.83
CA HIS A 129 -4.84 23.32 7.32
C HIS A 129 -5.08 21.86 6.94
N ARG A 130 -5.67 21.08 7.84
CA ARG A 130 -6.17 19.74 7.49
C ARG A 130 -7.40 19.91 6.60
N ALA A 131 -7.40 19.24 5.45
CA ALA A 131 -8.57 19.23 4.58
C ALA A 131 -9.73 18.51 5.28
N VAL A 132 -10.93 19.08 5.22
CA VAL A 132 -12.17 18.43 5.67
C VAL A 132 -12.98 18.09 4.42
N ILE A 133 -12.70 16.92 3.86
CA ILE A 133 -13.27 16.51 2.56
C ILE A 133 -14.52 15.63 2.69
N GLY A 134 -14.72 15.00 3.85
CA GLY A 134 -15.79 14.02 4.09
C GLY A 134 -17.19 14.47 3.64
N PRO A 135 -17.72 15.63 4.11
CA PRO A 135 -19.05 16.08 3.73
C PRO A 135 -19.22 16.27 2.21
N ALA A 136 -18.20 16.79 1.53
CA ALA A 136 -18.26 16.98 0.07
C ALA A 136 -18.24 15.63 -0.68
N LEU A 137 -17.42 14.67 -0.22
CA LEU A 137 -17.36 13.33 -0.81
C LEU A 137 -18.67 12.55 -0.58
N GLN A 138 -19.25 12.65 0.62
CA GLN A 138 -20.55 12.05 0.92
C GLN A 138 -21.68 12.67 0.09
N ALA A 139 -21.69 14.00 -0.07
CA ALA A 139 -22.64 14.69 -0.95
C ALA A 139 -22.47 14.29 -2.42
N ALA A 140 -21.26 13.92 -2.84
CA ALA A 140 -20.98 13.33 -4.15
C ALA A 140 -21.35 11.84 -4.25
N GLY A 141 -21.93 11.25 -3.21
CA GLY A 141 -22.44 9.87 -3.20
C GLY A 141 -21.43 8.80 -2.80
N LEU A 142 -20.24 9.19 -2.29
CA LEU A 142 -19.27 8.23 -1.78
C LEU A 142 -19.67 7.75 -0.37
N SER A 143 -19.47 6.46 -0.12
CA SER A 143 -19.57 5.89 1.21
C SER A 143 -18.30 6.19 2.00
N GLU A 144 -18.42 6.40 3.31
CA GLU A 144 -17.29 6.60 4.21
C GLU A 144 -17.16 5.40 5.15
N VAL A 145 -15.95 4.86 5.28
CA VAL A 145 -15.61 3.89 6.32
C VAL A 145 -14.31 4.29 7.00
N SER A 146 -14.16 3.92 8.27
CA SER A 146 -12.90 4.12 9.00
C SER A 146 -11.92 2.98 8.68
N PHE A 147 -10.64 3.30 8.66
CA PHE A 147 -9.57 2.31 8.73
C PHE A 147 -8.71 2.55 9.98
N THR A 148 -7.99 1.54 10.42
CA THR A 148 -7.08 1.61 11.56
C THR A 148 -5.65 1.63 11.05
N GLN A 149 -4.78 2.43 11.67
CA GLN A 149 -3.35 2.37 11.40
C GLN A 149 -2.60 1.70 12.56
N THR A 150 -1.83 0.65 12.28
CA THR A 150 -1.04 -0.04 13.30
C THR A 150 0.19 0.79 13.71
N PRO A 151 0.88 0.46 14.82
CA PRO A 151 2.17 1.05 15.13
C PRO A 151 3.19 0.90 14.00
N GLY A 152 3.17 -0.24 13.29
CA GLY A 152 3.97 -0.51 12.08
C GLY A 152 3.46 0.18 10.81
N HIS A 153 2.50 1.10 10.95
CA HIS A 153 1.94 1.97 9.92
C HIS A 153 1.03 1.29 8.92
N ASP A 154 0.77 0.00 9.07
CA ASP A 154 -0.14 -0.73 8.21
C ASP A 154 -1.56 -0.17 8.32
N CYS A 155 -2.20 0.04 7.17
CA CYS A 155 -3.58 0.53 7.10
C CYS A 155 -4.54 -0.64 6.97
N LEU A 156 -5.34 -0.92 8.00
CA LEU A 156 -6.26 -2.04 8.08
C LEU A 156 -7.71 -1.57 7.97
N VAL A 157 -8.49 -2.22 7.12
CA VAL A 157 -9.94 -2.01 7.04
C VAL A 157 -10.67 -3.33 7.21
N GLU A 158 -11.85 -3.27 7.83
CA GLU A 158 -12.74 -4.42 7.94
C GLU A 158 -13.32 -4.79 6.58
N ILE A 159 -13.27 -6.08 6.27
CA ILE A 159 -13.76 -6.67 5.03
C ILE A 159 -14.65 -7.86 5.35
N GLU A 160 -15.73 -8.01 4.59
CA GLU A 160 -16.54 -9.23 4.55
C GLU A 160 -16.51 -9.79 3.13
N ILE A 161 -16.15 -11.07 2.99
CA ILE A 161 -16.09 -11.77 1.71
C ILE A 161 -16.91 -13.05 1.83
N ASN A 162 -17.96 -13.20 1.01
CA ASN A 162 -18.85 -14.35 1.06
C ASN A 162 -19.34 -14.66 2.50
N ASP A 163 -19.78 -13.62 3.21
CA ASP A 163 -20.29 -13.67 4.60
C ASP A 163 -19.24 -14.02 5.67
N ALA A 164 -17.95 -14.06 5.31
CA ALA A 164 -16.85 -14.26 6.24
C ALA A 164 -16.08 -12.95 6.46
N ALA A 165 -16.00 -12.50 7.71
CA ALA A 165 -15.35 -11.26 8.09
C ALA A 165 -13.86 -11.43 8.45
N GLY A 166 -13.08 -10.37 8.20
CA GLY A 166 -11.68 -10.23 8.58
C GLY A 166 -11.16 -8.82 8.29
N TYR A 167 -9.85 -8.62 8.40
CA TYR A 167 -9.21 -7.35 8.04
C TYR A 167 -8.30 -7.54 6.83
N MET A 168 -8.25 -6.55 5.94
CA MET A 168 -7.24 -6.50 4.87
C MET A 168 -6.39 -5.25 5.01
N PHE A 169 -5.14 -5.35 4.57
CA PHE A 169 -4.32 -4.16 4.36
C PHE A 169 -4.84 -3.38 3.15
N ILE A 170 -5.03 -2.07 3.29
CA ILE A 170 -5.24 -1.17 2.17
C ILE A 170 -3.89 -1.03 1.47
N ASP A 171 -3.75 -1.57 0.26
CA ASP A 171 -2.46 -1.74 -0.41
C ASP A 171 -2.50 -1.25 -1.86
N THR A 172 -2.12 0.02 -2.06
CA THR A 172 -2.00 0.62 -3.41
C THR A 172 -0.79 0.12 -4.20
N GLY A 173 0.16 -0.56 -3.55
CA GLY A 173 1.29 -1.24 -4.19
C GLY A 173 0.89 -2.59 -4.79
N ALA A 174 -0.15 -3.24 -4.23
CA ALA A 174 -0.72 -4.46 -4.78
C ALA A 174 -1.58 -4.17 -6.03
N THR A 175 -1.21 -4.77 -7.16
CA THR A 175 -2.03 -4.70 -8.38
C THR A 175 -3.33 -5.48 -8.24
N LEU A 176 -3.27 -6.64 -7.56
CA LEU A 176 -4.41 -7.53 -7.35
C LEU A 176 -4.67 -7.71 -5.86
N ALA A 177 -5.92 -7.59 -5.46
CA ALA A 177 -6.39 -7.99 -4.16
C ALA A 177 -6.22 -9.50 -3.99
N GLY A 178 -5.96 -9.92 -2.76
CA GLY A 178 -5.76 -11.33 -2.49
C GLY A 178 -6.06 -11.70 -1.06
N VAL A 179 -6.49 -12.94 -0.87
CA VAL A 179 -6.88 -13.52 0.41
C VAL A 179 -6.00 -14.73 0.74
N ASP A 180 -5.76 -14.94 2.03
CA ASP A 180 -4.96 -16.06 2.50
C ASP A 180 -5.68 -17.39 2.25
N GLU A 181 -4.96 -18.38 1.77
CA GLU A 181 -5.48 -19.71 1.47
C GLU A 181 -6.16 -20.38 2.69
N ARG A 182 -5.70 -20.06 3.90
CA ARG A 182 -6.27 -20.59 5.15
C ARG A 182 -7.61 -19.94 5.51
N PHE A 183 -7.97 -18.83 4.88
CA PHE A 183 -9.27 -18.18 5.07
C PHE A 183 -10.36 -18.73 4.12
N ILE A 184 -9.96 -19.40 3.02
CA ILE A 184 -10.89 -19.94 2.02
C ILE A 184 -12.00 -20.82 2.59
N PRO A 185 -11.74 -21.75 3.54
CA PRO A 185 -12.82 -22.56 4.13
C PRO A 185 -13.89 -21.71 4.83
N LYS A 186 -13.51 -20.59 5.46
CA LYS A 186 -14.47 -19.69 6.14
C LYS A 186 -15.39 -18.99 5.16
N MET A 187 -14.89 -18.65 3.97
CA MET A 187 -15.67 -18.06 2.87
C MET A 187 -16.63 -19.05 2.18
N LYS A 188 -16.58 -20.34 2.55
CA LYS A 188 -17.31 -21.43 1.86
C LYS A 188 -17.08 -21.35 0.33
N ALA A 189 -15.82 -21.19 -0.05
CA ALA A 189 -15.39 -21.02 -1.42
C ALA A 189 -14.34 -22.07 -1.81
N ALA A 190 -14.02 -22.12 -3.10
CA ALA A 190 -12.98 -22.98 -3.64
C ALA A 190 -11.86 -22.14 -4.28
N ALA A 191 -10.65 -22.68 -4.28
CA ALA A 191 -9.51 -22.10 -4.98
C ALA A 191 -9.27 -22.83 -6.31
N MET A 192 -9.20 -22.08 -7.40
CA MET A 192 -8.98 -22.58 -8.76
C MET A 192 -7.59 -22.18 -9.23
N ASN A 193 -6.84 -23.11 -9.82
CA ASN A 193 -5.51 -22.80 -10.35
C ASN A 193 -5.62 -21.89 -11.58
N THR A 194 -4.70 -20.95 -11.72
CA THR A 194 -4.53 -20.16 -12.95
C THR A 194 -3.18 -20.44 -13.60
N ARG A 195 -3.01 -19.98 -14.84
CA ARG A 195 -1.73 -20.00 -15.56
C ARG A 195 -0.86 -18.76 -15.26
N THR A 196 -1.35 -17.83 -14.45
CA THR A 196 -0.65 -16.59 -14.10
C THR A 196 0.08 -16.73 -12.78
N GLY A 197 1.15 -15.95 -12.62
CA GLY A 197 1.87 -15.80 -11.36
C GLY A 197 1.93 -14.34 -10.94
N SER A 198 2.31 -14.13 -9.70
CA SER A 198 2.51 -12.80 -9.11
C SER A 198 3.84 -12.77 -8.38
N ILE A 199 4.47 -11.60 -8.35
CA ILE A 199 5.76 -11.37 -7.69
C ILE A 199 5.57 -10.33 -6.59
N ASP A 200 6.07 -10.62 -5.39
CA ASP A 200 6.05 -9.64 -4.29
C ASP A 200 7.32 -8.77 -4.26
N ALA A 201 7.38 -7.85 -3.29
CA ALA A 201 8.50 -6.93 -3.16
C ALA A 201 9.87 -7.62 -2.97
N ALA A 202 9.89 -8.81 -2.35
CA ALA A 202 11.08 -9.64 -2.17
C ALA A 202 11.43 -10.51 -3.39
N GLY A 203 10.60 -10.47 -4.44
CA GLY A 203 10.80 -11.23 -5.68
C GLY A 203 10.25 -12.66 -5.62
N VAL A 204 9.44 -13.00 -4.62
CA VAL A 204 8.83 -14.33 -4.51
C VAL A 204 7.75 -14.45 -5.56
N ILE A 205 7.94 -15.38 -6.50
CA ILE A 205 6.95 -15.71 -7.51
C ILE A 205 6.02 -16.79 -6.95
N SER A 206 4.73 -16.49 -6.89
CA SER A 206 3.71 -17.47 -6.51
C SER A 206 2.76 -17.73 -7.68
N ARG A 207 2.41 -19.00 -7.91
CA ARG A 207 1.32 -19.34 -8.83
C ARG A 207 0.03 -18.76 -8.28
N THR A 208 -0.67 -18.01 -9.11
CA THR A 208 -1.95 -17.41 -8.73
C THR A 208 -3.01 -18.50 -8.75
N LYS A 209 -3.62 -18.74 -7.60
CA LYS A 209 -4.95 -19.35 -7.51
C LYS A 209 -5.98 -18.22 -7.45
N LEU A 210 -7.21 -18.46 -7.89
CA LEU A 210 -8.32 -17.53 -7.74
C LEU A 210 -9.42 -18.15 -6.89
N THR A 211 -10.16 -17.32 -6.17
CA THR A 211 -11.39 -17.74 -5.51
C THR A 211 -12.53 -16.81 -5.88
N ARG A 212 -13.72 -17.40 -6.02
CA ARG A 212 -14.89 -16.66 -6.46
C ARG A 212 -15.43 -15.74 -5.38
N VAL A 213 -15.68 -14.49 -5.75
CA VAL A 213 -16.35 -13.51 -4.90
C VAL A 213 -17.82 -13.42 -5.31
N ARG A 214 -18.73 -13.69 -4.37
CA ARG A 214 -20.19 -13.50 -4.52
C ARG A 214 -20.66 -12.23 -3.84
N SER A 215 -20.07 -11.91 -2.68
CA SER A 215 -20.28 -10.68 -1.95
C SER A 215 -18.94 -10.15 -1.44
N PHE A 216 -18.77 -8.84 -1.50
CA PHE A 216 -17.60 -8.15 -0.97
C PHE A 216 -18.05 -6.83 -0.35
N LYS A 217 -17.75 -6.66 0.94
CA LYS A 217 -18.06 -5.44 1.67
C LYS A 217 -16.79 -4.87 2.28
N ILE A 218 -16.72 -3.54 2.30
CA ILE A 218 -15.73 -2.78 3.06
C ILE A 218 -16.49 -2.02 4.14
N GLY A 219 -16.17 -2.27 5.42
CA GLY A 219 -16.86 -1.65 6.55
C GLY A 219 -18.39 -1.78 6.48
N GLY A 220 -18.90 -2.93 6.04
CA GLY A 220 -20.33 -3.19 5.87
C GLY A 220 -20.97 -2.67 4.57
N VAL A 221 -20.25 -1.90 3.75
CA VAL A 221 -20.77 -1.36 2.48
C VAL A 221 -20.39 -2.27 1.32
N ASN A 222 -21.38 -2.67 0.51
CA ASN A 222 -21.14 -3.46 -0.70
C ASN A 222 -20.32 -2.66 -1.72
N VAL A 223 -19.30 -3.30 -2.28
CA VAL A 223 -18.45 -2.71 -3.34
C VAL A 223 -18.27 -3.70 -4.49
N ARG A 224 -17.90 -3.18 -5.65
CA ARG A 224 -17.60 -4.04 -6.80
C ARG A 224 -16.25 -4.71 -6.55
N ALA A 225 -16.21 -6.03 -6.66
CA ALA A 225 -14.99 -6.81 -6.54
C ALA A 225 -14.96 -7.93 -7.58
N HIS A 226 -13.78 -8.19 -8.12
CA HIS A 226 -13.52 -9.35 -8.96
C HIS A 226 -13.08 -10.54 -8.10
N ASP A 227 -12.87 -11.70 -8.73
CA ASP A 227 -12.30 -12.87 -8.08
C ASP A 227 -10.93 -12.54 -7.47
N LEU A 228 -10.69 -13.02 -6.25
CA LEU A 228 -9.50 -12.69 -5.49
C LEU A 228 -8.38 -13.68 -5.79
N ARG A 229 -7.14 -13.18 -5.80
CA ARG A 229 -5.98 -14.05 -5.71
C ARG A 229 -6.00 -14.80 -4.38
N VAL A 230 -5.68 -16.08 -4.43
CA VAL A 230 -5.40 -16.89 -3.23
C VAL A 230 -3.90 -17.04 -3.11
N GLY A 231 -3.36 -16.72 -1.93
CA GLY A 231 -1.93 -16.83 -1.62
C GLY A 231 -1.70 -17.28 -0.19
N LYS A 232 -0.43 -17.57 0.14
CA LYS A 232 -0.01 -17.77 1.52
C LYS A 232 0.68 -16.51 2.00
N PHE A 233 0.05 -15.79 2.92
CA PHE A 233 0.56 -14.53 3.44
C PHE A 233 1.23 -14.71 4.80
N GLY A 234 2.39 -14.06 4.95
CA GLY A 234 3.20 -14.13 6.17
C GLY A 234 2.53 -13.50 7.38
N PHE A 235 1.64 -12.53 7.17
CA PHE A 235 0.93 -11.79 8.22
C PHE A 235 -0.34 -12.48 8.76
N TYR A 236 -0.86 -13.49 8.06
CA TYR A 236 -2.02 -14.24 8.52
C TYR A 236 -1.76 -14.97 9.85
N PRO A 237 -0.68 -15.77 10.03
CA PRO A 237 -0.42 -16.44 11.30
C PRO A 237 -0.07 -15.44 12.41
N SER A 238 0.70 -14.40 12.12
CA SER A 238 1.11 -13.40 13.14
C SER A 238 -0.07 -12.56 13.64
N SER A 239 -1.13 -12.43 12.85
CA SER A 239 -2.37 -11.76 13.27
C SER A 239 -3.39 -12.70 13.95
N GLY A 240 -3.04 -13.97 14.17
CA GLY A 240 -3.98 -14.98 14.67
C GLY A 240 -5.11 -15.28 13.68
N GLY A 241 -4.87 -15.11 12.38
CA GLY A 241 -5.86 -15.30 11.32
C GLY A 241 -6.90 -14.18 11.20
N LYS A 242 -6.61 -12.99 11.74
CA LYS A 242 -7.48 -11.80 11.65
C LYS A 242 -7.20 -10.95 10.42
N VAL A 243 -5.94 -10.81 10.02
CA VAL A 243 -5.56 -10.11 8.78
C VAL A 243 -5.54 -11.14 7.66
N ILE A 244 -6.56 -11.09 6.82
CA ILE A 244 -6.91 -12.12 5.85
C ILE A 244 -6.32 -11.87 4.47
N GLY A 245 -5.78 -10.68 4.18
CA GLY A 245 -5.27 -10.40 2.85
C GLY A 245 -4.90 -8.95 2.57
N LEU A 246 -4.75 -8.65 1.28
CA LEU A 246 -4.44 -7.34 0.72
C LEU A 246 -5.63 -6.85 -0.11
N LEU A 247 -6.03 -5.60 0.09
CA LEU A 247 -7.00 -4.89 -0.72
C LEU A 247 -6.22 -4.08 -1.78
N GLY A 248 -6.17 -4.62 -2.99
CA GLY A 248 -5.36 -4.10 -4.10
C GLY A 248 -6.07 -3.12 -5.02
N MET A 249 -5.32 -2.62 -6.00
CA MET A 249 -5.75 -1.60 -6.97
C MET A 249 -6.88 -2.05 -7.91
N ASP A 250 -7.03 -3.36 -8.15
CA ASP A 250 -8.14 -3.96 -8.91
C ASP A 250 -9.51 -3.80 -8.22
N ILE A 251 -9.52 -3.58 -6.90
CA ILE A 251 -10.73 -3.20 -6.15
C ILE A 251 -10.71 -1.70 -5.84
N LEU A 252 -9.60 -1.14 -5.34
CA LEU A 252 -9.53 0.26 -4.93
C LEU A 252 -9.76 1.24 -6.11
N GLY A 253 -9.12 0.99 -7.25
CA GLY A 253 -9.17 1.89 -8.41
C GLY A 253 -10.58 2.00 -9.01
N PRO A 254 -11.20 0.89 -9.45
CA PRO A 254 -12.52 0.92 -10.07
C PRO A 254 -13.65 1.43 -9.18
N ASN A 255 -13.52 1.35 -7.85
CA ASN A 255 -14.49 1.91 -6.91
C ASN A 255 -14.21 3.39 -6.57
N GLY A 256 -13.29 4.05 -7.28
CA GLY A 256 -12.99 5.47 -7.13
C GLY A 256 -12.47 5.83 -5.74
N THR A 257 -11.66 4.94 -5.14
CA THR A 257 -11.30 5.06 -3.74
C THR A 257 -10.43 6.28 -3.43
N ILE A 258 -10.76 6.98 -2.36
CA ILE A 258 -9.96 8.06 -1.77
C ILE A 258 -9.54 7.66 -0.35
N ILE A 259 -8.25 7.77 -0.05
CA ILE A 259 -7.68 7.43 1.26
C ILE A 259 -7.26 8.73 1.95
N ASP A 260 -7.91 9.06 3.06
CA ASP A 260 -7.62 10.24 3.89
C ASP A 260 -6.85 9.82 5.15
N PHE A 261 -5.53 10.02 5.14
CA PHE A 261 -4.65 9.74 6.28
C PHE A 261 -4.80 10.73 7.43
N SER A 262 -5.46 11.88 7.21
CA SER A 262 -5.65 12.89 8.26
C SER A 262 -6.76 12.51 9.24
N ARG A 263 -7.76 11.75 8.76
CA ARG A 263 -8.93 11.30 9.54
C ARG A 263 -9.05 9.77 9.61
N HIS A 264 -8.13 9.05 8.98
CA HIS A 264 -8.17 7.58 8.82
C HIS A 264 -9.48 7.10 8.19
N LYS A 265 -9.85 7.74 7.09
CA LYS A 265 -11.08 7.46 6.34
C LYS A 265 -10.79 6.94 4.95
N LEU A 266 -11.61 6.00 4.52
CA LEU A 266 -11.67 5.49 3.18
C LEU A 266 -13.02 5.89 2.58
N TYR A 267 -12.98 6.52 1.41
CA TYR A 267 -14.16 6.91 0.66
C TYR A 267 -14.21 6.14 -0.66
N PHE A 268 -15.38 5.67 -1.08
CA PHE A 268 -15.54 4.94 -2.35
C PHE A 268 -16.99 4.91 -2.82
N TYR A 269 -17.19 4.63 -4.11
CA TYR A 269 -18.51 4.34 -4.65
C TYR A 269 -18.98 2.95 -4.21
N LYS A 270 -20.21 2.87 -3.70
CA LYS A 270 -20.87 1.60 -3.42
C LYS A 270 -21.17 0.85 -4.73
N ALA A 271 -21.29 -0.47 -4.65
CA ALA A 271 -21.90 -1.24 -5.73
C ALA A 271 -23.35 -0.75 -5.92
N GLY A 272 -23.67 -0.31 -7.14
CA GLY A 272 -25.04 -0.03 -7.56
C GLY A 272 -25.85 -1.29 -7.74
#